data_AF-A0A3D3ZJ04-F1
#
_entry.id   AF-A0A3D3ZJ04-F1
#
_cell.length_a   1.000
_cell.length_b   1.000
_cell.length_c   1.000
_cell.angle_alpha   90.00
_cell.angle_beta   90.00
_cell.angle_gamma   90.00
#
_symmetry.space_group_name_H-M   'P 1'
#
loop_
_entity.id
_entity.type
_entity.pdbx_description
1 polymer ?
#
loop_
_entity_poly.entity_id
_entity_poly.type
_entity_poly.pdbx_seq_one_letter_code
_entity_poly.pdbx_strand_id
1 'polypeptide(L)'
;MAYRRTIMQIVRNTSNEDPAVYPALVQARAIPPLSHREAMGMATIELERFLALVTSLSEDEWEKPTACPRWNVRQMLAHVTGAAASYARWSEFKR
;
A
#
# COMPACT_ATOMS: atom_id res chain seq x y z
N MET A 1 11.07 41.52 -19.02
CA MET A 1 11.19 41.04 -17.62
C MET A 1 9.81 41.10 -16.98
N ALA A 2 9.19 40.09 -16.39
CA ALA A 2 9.55 38.70 -16.15
C ALA A 2 8.24 37.88 -16.08
N TYR A 3 8.40 36.61 -16.40
CA TYR A 3 7.43 35.55 -16.57
C TYR A 3 6.84 35.04 -15.25
N ARG A 4 5.53 34.78 -15.20
CA ARG A 4 4.99 33.71 -14.33
C ARG A 4 3.69 33.13 -14.90
N ARG A 5 3.85 32.16 -15.80
CA ARG A 5 2.82 31.16 -16.10
C ARG A 5 2.70 30.22 -14.90
N THR A 6 1.59 30.26 -14.18
CA THR A 6 1.17 29.13 -13.34
C THR A 6 0.34 28.21 -14.22
N ILE A 7 0.98 27.21 -14.83
CA ILE A 7 0.28 26.12 -15.51
C ILE A 7 -0.23 25.18 -14.42
N MET A 8 -1.53 25.26 -14.11
CA MET A 8 -2.24 24.21 -13.39
C MET A 8 -2.69 23.19 -14.45
N GLN A 9 -1.91 22.12 -14.66
CA GLN A 9 -2.34 21.04 -15.53
C GLN A 9 -3.45 20.26 -14.84
N ILE A 10 -4.69 20.54 -15.22
CA ILE A 10 -5.84 19.67 -14.99
C ILE A 10 -5.64 18.47 -15.93
N VAL A 11 -5.31 17.30 -15.38
CA VAL A 11 -5.35 16.04 -16.11
C VAL A 11 -6.82 15.73 -16.39
N ARG A 12 -7.26 15.94 -17.64
CA ARG A 12 -8.58 15.51 -18.11
C ARG A 12 -8.47 14.02 -18.44
N ASN A 13 -9.07 13.17 -17.61
CA ASN A 13 -9.31 11.78 -17.96
C ASN A 13 -10.64 11.70 -18.72
N THR A 14 -10.59 11.54 -20.04
CA THR A 14 -11.78 11.31 -20.88
C THR A 14 -11.65 9.97 -21.55
N SER A 15 -12.34 8.96 -21.03
CA SER A 15 -13.04 7.88 -21.76
C SER A 15 -13.77 7.00 -20.74
N ASN A 16 -15.09 6.93 -20.88
CA ASN A 16 -16.07 6.20 -20.08
C ASN A 16 -15.98 4.68 -20.36
N GLU A 17 -16.34 3.83 -19.40
CA GLU A 17 -17.08 2.54 -19.52
C GLU A 17 -16.92 1.72 -18.21
N ASP A 18 -17.42 2.28 -17.09
CA ASP A 18 -17.94 1.65 -15.85
C ASP A 18 -18.05 2.79 -14.82
N PRO A 19 -19.20 3.07 -14.16
CA PRO A 19 -19.22 4.07 -13.10
C PRO A 19 -18.66 3.46 -11.82
N ALA A 20 -17.44 2.92 -11.87
CA ALA A 20 -16.61 2.83 -10.70
C ALA A 20 -16.52 4.26 -10.17
N VAL A 21 -17.12 4.50 -9.00
CA VAL A 21 -17.01 5.78 -8.31
C VAL A 21 -15.54 5.94 -7.98
N TYR A 22 -14.79 6.58 -8.87
CA TYR A 22 -13.40 6.90 -8.62
C TYR A 22 -13.40 7.99 -7.56
N PRO A 23 -12.84 7.73 -6.37
CA PRO A 23 -12.73 8.77 -5.36
C PRO A 23 -11.99 9.95 -5.97
N ALA A 24 -12.44 11.17 -5.64
CA ALA A 24 -11.75 12.38 -6.07
C ALA A 24 -10.28 12.30 -5.64
N LEU A 25 -9.36 12.65 -6.54
CA LEU A 25 -7.94 12.65 -6.23
C LEU A 25 -7.65 13.71 -5.16
N VAL A 26 -7.28 13.26 -3.96
CA VAL A 26 -6.86 14.12 -2.86
C VAL A 26 -5.34 14.30 -2.90
N GLN A 27 -4.88 15.51 -2.60
CA GLN A 27 -3.43 15.76 -2.45
C GLN A 27 -2.92 15.02 -1.21
N ALA A 28 -1.92 14.14 -1.36
CA ALA A 28 -1.41 13.31 -0.26
C ALA A 28 -1.02 14.13 1.00
N ARG A 29 -0.45 15.32 0.81
CA ARG A 29 -0.10 16.26 1.90
C ARG A 29 -1.30 16.78 2.71
N ALA A 30 -2.51 16.65 2.20
CA ALA A 30 -3.73 17.06 2.87
C ALA A 30 -4.35 15.93 3.71
N ILE A 31 -3.82 14.70 3.62
CA ILE A 31 -4.20 13.59 4.49
C ILE A 31 -3.55 13.82 5.85
N PRO A 32 -4.32 13.92 6.95
CA PRO A 32 -3.75 14.07 8.29
C PRO A 32 -2.82 12.90 8.63
N PRO A 33 -1.68 13.14 9.33
CA PRO A 33 -0.82 12.06 9.78
C PRO A 33 -1.56 11.20 10.81
N LEU A 34 -1.30 9.89 10.78
CA LEU A 34 -1.75 8.98 11.83
C LEU A 34 -0.99 9.27 13.13
N SER A 35 -1.70 9.24 14.26
CA SER A 35 -1.02 9.10 15.55
C SER A 35 -0.33 7.73 15.65
N HIS A 36 0.68 7.62 16.52
CA HIS A 36 1.34 6.35 16.77
C HIS A 36 0.35 5.24 17.20
N ARG A 37 -0.67 5.58 17.99
CA ARG A 37 -1.70 4.63 18.43
C ARG A 37 -2.55 4.15 17.25
N GLU A 38 -2.98 5.06 16.37
CA GLU A 38 -3.76 4.70 15.19
C GLU A 38 -2.94 3.83 14.24
N ALA A 39 -1.69 4.21 13.98
CA ALA A 39 -0.78 3.44 13.13
C ALA A 39 -0.55 2.02 13.69
N MET A 40 -0.30 1.88 14.99
CA MET A 40 -0.15 0.57 15.63
C MET A 40 -1.43 -0.27 15.55
N GLY A 41 -2.60 0.32 15.82
CA GLY A 41 -3.88 -0.38 15.74
C GLY A 41 -4.20 -0.85 14.33
N MET A 42 -3.95 -0.02 13.32
CA MET A 42 -4.09 -0.39 11.91
C MET A 42 -3.14 -1.52 11.53
N ALA A 43 -1.86 -1.42 11.88
CA ALA A 43 -0.87 -2.45 11.58
C ALA A 43 -1.23 -3.81 12.19
N THR A 44 -1.76 -3.84 13.41
CA THR A 44 -2.26 -5.09 14.04
C THR A 44 -3.37 -5.72 13.21
N ILE A 45 -4.41 -4.95 12.85
CA ILE A 45 -5.56 -5.46 12.09
C ILE A 45 -5.13 -5.92 10.69
N GLU A 46 -4.22 -5.17 10.04
CA GLU A 46 -3.67 -5.52 8.73
C GLU A 46 -2.93 -6.85 8.77
N LEU A 47 -2.05 -7.04 9.77
CA LEU A 47 -1.29 -8.28 9.93
C LEU A 47 -2.18 -9.47 10.31
N GLU A 48 -3.19 -9.27 11.16
CA GLU A 48 -4.16 -10.33 11.51
C GLU A 48 -4.93 -10.81 10.29
N ARG A 49 -5.44 -9.87 9.46
CA ARG A 49 -6.16 -10.20 8.22
C ARG A 49 -5.26 -10.87 7.20
N PHE A 50 -4.02 -10.37 7.06
CA PHE A 50 -3.04 -10.96 6.18
C PHE A 50 -2.69 -12.39 6.59
N LEU A 51 -2.47 -12.61 7.90
CA LEU A 51 -2.22 -13.94 8.45
C LEU A 51 -3.40 -14.87 8.20
N ALA A 52 -4.63 -14.43 8.50
CA ALA A 52 -5.83 -15.21 8.26
C ALA A 52 -5.93 -15.67 6.80
N LEU A 53 -5.68 -14.76 5.84
CA LEU A 53 -5.65 -15.10 4.42
C LEU A 53 -4.58 -16.14 4.08
N VAL A 54 -3.32 -15.93 4.47
CA VAL A 54 -2.25 -16.86 4.07
C VAL A 54 -2.38 -18.23 4.74
N THR A 55 -2.99 -18.29 5.93
CA THR A 55 -3.27 -19.56 6.63
C THR A 55 -4.45 -20.33 6.05
N SER A 56 -5.32 -19.70 5.24
CA SER A 56 -6.44 -20.39 4.59
C SER A 56 -6.07 -21.02 3.25
N LEU A 57 -4.86 -20.76 2.73
CA LEU A 57 -4.44 -21.21 1.40
C LEU A 57 -4.06 -22.69 1.39
N SER A 58 -4.45 -23.42 0.36
CA SER A 58 -3.95 -24.79 0.12
C SER A 58 -2.51 -24.76 -0.42
N GLU A 59 -1.82 -25.91 -0.35
CA GLU A 59 -0.40 -26.02 -0.72
C GLU A 59 -0.10 -25.54 -2.14
N ASP A 60 -0.98 -25.80 -3.11
CA ASP A 60 -0.84 -25.39 -4.50
C ASP A 60 -0.98 -23.88 -4.71
N GLU A 61 -1.71 -23.18 -3.82
CA GLU A 61 -1.95 -21.75 -3.93
C GLU A 61 -0.71 -20.91 -3.59
N TRP A 62 0.22 -21.48 -2.83
CA TRP A 62 1.48 -20.83 -2.48
C TRP A 62 2.35 -20.49 -3.70
N GLU A 63 2.17 -21.22 -4.80
CA GLU A 63 2.93 -21.05 -6.04
C GLU A 63 2.20 -20.17 -7.08
N LYS A 64 0.95 -19.74 -6.80
CA LYS A 64 0.19 -18.87 -7.70
C LYS A 64 0.83 -17.47 -7.81
N PRO A 65 0.73 -16.81 -8.98
CA PRO A 65 1.21 -15.44 -9.16
C PRO A 65 0.37 -14.45 -8.33
N THR A 66 0.97 -13.32 -7.95
CA THR A 66 0.27 -12.20 -7.32
C THR A 66 0.03 -11.06 -8.29
N ALA A 67 -0.73 -10.03 -7.88
CA ALA A 67 -0.87 -8.78 -8.63
C ALA A 67 0.48 -8.06 -8.85
N CYS A 68 1.50 -8.38 -8.04
CA CYS A 68 2.90 -8.06 -8.35
C CYS A 68 3.51 -9.24 -9.12
N PRO A 69 3.52 -9.22 -10.46
CA PRO A 69 3.77 -10.43 -11.28
C PRO A 69 5.17 -11.02 -11.12
N ARG A 70 6.09 -10.29 -10.45
CA ARG A 70 7.44 -10.77 -10.13
C ARG A 70 7.47 -11.75 -8.96
N TRP A 71 6.39 -11.86 -8.18
CA TRP A 71 6.34 -12.66 -6.96
C TRP A 71 5.12 -13.58 -6.95
N ASN A 72 5.35 -14.86 -6.63
CA ASN A 72 4.30 -15.77 -6.21
C ASN A 72 3.89 -15.48 -4.74
N VAL A 73 2.83 -16.14 -4.27
CA VAL A 73 2.31 -15.94 -2.91
C VAL A 73 3.39 -16.20 -1.83
N ARG A 74 4.17 -17.27 -1.96
CA ARG A 74 5.26 -17.58 -1.02
C ARG A 74 6.31 -16.47 -0.94
N GLN A 75 6.74 -15.95 -2.09
CA GLN A 75 7.71 -14.86 -2.18
C GLN A 75 7.14 -13.55 -1.62
N MET A 76 5.86 -13.29 -1.85
CA MET A 76 5.17 -12.14 -1.27
C MET A 76 5.13 -12.22 0.26
N LEU A 77 4.78 -13.39 0.83
CA LEU A 77 4.80 -13.57 2.29
C LEU A 77 6.20 -13.37 2.87
N ALA A 78 7.24 -13.94 2.23
CA ALA A 78 8.62 -13.74 2.67
C ALA A 78 9.00 -12.25 2.66
N HIS A 79 8.60 -11.51 1.63
CA HIS A 79 8.83 -10.07 1.52
C HIS A 79 8.13 -9.29 2.65
N VAL A 80 6.84 -9.51 2.88
CA VAL A 80 6.08 -8.82 3.94
C VAL A 80 6.63 -9.15 5.33
N THR A 81 6.99 -10.42 5.57
CA THR A 81 7.57 -10.86 6.85
C THR A 81 8.91 -10.17 7.12
N GLY A 82 9.77 -10.07 6.10
CA GLY A 82 11.03 -9.34 6.20
C GLY A 82 10.81 -7.86 6.53
N ALA A 83 9.87 -7.20 5.85
CA ALA A 83 9.54 -5.81 6.12
C ALA A 83 9.00 -5.60 7.54
N ALA A 84 8.08 -6.45 8.01
CA ALA A 84 7.55 -6.41 9.37
C ALA A 84 8.65 -6.59 10.43
N ALA A 85 9.58 -7.53 10.21
CA ALA A 85 10.72 -7.73 11.10
C ALA A 85 11.64 -6.51 11.15
N SER A 86 11.88 -5.85 10.02
CA SER A 86 12.64 -4.59 9.98
C SER A 86 11.92 -3.47 10.74
N TYR A 87 10.61 -3.29 10.55
CA TYR A 87 9.82 -2.26 11.25
C TYR A 87 9.81 -2.44 12.76
N ALA A 88 9.84 -3.69 13.25
CA ALA A 88 9.89 -3.99 14.68
C ALA A 88 11.27 -3.77 15.32
N ARG A 89 12.33 -3.55 14.52
CA ARG A 89 13.71 -3.40 15.01
C ARG A 89 14.07 -1.93 15.17
N TRP A 90 14.00 -1.43 16.40
CA TRP A 90 14.39 -0.06 16.73
C TRP A 90 15.81 0.31 16.24
N SER A 91 16.75 -0.63 16.25
CA SER A 91 18.12 -0.43 15.78
C SER A 91 18.20 -0.05 14.29
N GLU A 92 17.25 -0.46 13.46
CA GLU A 92 17.23 -0.11 12.03
C GLU A 92 16.85 1.37 11.79
N PHE A 93 16.16 2.00 12.75
CA PHE A 93 15.69 3.38 12.64
C PHE A 93 16.47 4.38 13.49
N LYS A 94 17.22 3.90 14.47
CA LYS A 94 18.08 4.74 15.31
C LYS A 94 19.32 5.14 14.50
N ARG A 95 19.27 6.33 13.88
CA ARG A 95 20.45 7.05 13.37
C ARG A 95 21.24 7.69 14.50
#